data_AF-A0A437K2X8-F1
#
_entry.id   AF-A0A437K2X8-F1
#
_cell.length_a   1.000
_cell.length_b   1.000
_cell.length_c   1.000
_cell.angle_alpha   90.00
_cell.angle_beta   90.00
_cell.angle_gamma   90.00
#
_symmetry.space_group_name_H-M   'P 1'
#
loop_
_entity.id
_entity.type
_entity.pdbx_description
1 polymer ?
#
loop_
_entity_poly.entity_id
_entity_poly.type
_entity_poly.pdbx_seq_one_letter_code
_entity_poly.pdbx_strand_id
1 'polypeptide(L)'
;MLLFPTGKQPKFIKDLKDIIEAPKEIALKGNTQHLEYLSNFAEIEIVWIYSFNQKEFDLIINSINPKTLYIYEMRVEDLSSIERLKDLEQLYLCWNPKANKLWDMSKNPNLKHLSIEDFKRLNHIDRLESCYFLQELNLAGGIWTTLNIDTLEPIKQLQNLKVLGLSNLKVKDNSLEPISHLKGLMELNLSNQFSTEEFAMLSVKLPKTKCEYFHPYVKLKDVPTDEKDIMVIGKRKPFLNSTNDIKKLQKYEKQFKEFQKKYVVT
;
A
#
# COMPACT_ATOMS: atom_id res chain seq x y z
N MET A 1 -5.64 -6.29 5.38
CA MET A 1 -5.08 -5.20 4.53
C MET A 1 -5.34 -3.89 5.25
N LEU A 2 -4.30 -3.16 5.62
CA LEU A 2 -4.40 -1.86 6.28
C LEU A 2 -4.69 -0.78 5.22
N LEU A 3 -5.96 -0.71 4.82
CA LEU A 3 -6.49 0.41 4.04
C LEU A 3 -6.57 1.65 4.94
N PHE A 4 -6.75 2.83 4.33
CA PHE A 4 -7.01 4.04 5.09
C PHE A 4 -8.16 3.80 6.07
N PRO A 5 -7.97 4.04 7.38
CA PRO A 5 -8.98 3.68 8.37
C PRO A 5 -10.23 4.55 8.18
N THR A 6 -11.37 3.89 8.08
CA THR A 6 -12.68 4.54 8.03
C THR A 6 -13.39 4.27 9.35
N GLY A 7 -13.68 5.31 10.15
CA GLY A 7 -14.68 5.22 11.22
C GLY A 7 -14.24 5.36 12.68
N LYS A 8 -12.95 5.54 13.00
CA LYS A 8 -12.51 5.92 14.35
C LYS A 8 -11.50 7.06 14.29
N GLN A 9 -11.96 8.29 14.46
CA GLN A 9 -11.15 9.49 14.58
C GLN A 9 -11.85 10.52 15.50
N PRO A 10 -11.14 11.50 16.08
CA PRO A 10 -11.76 12.53 16.89
C PRO A 10 -12.64 13.46 16.03
N LYS A 11 -13.45 14.28 16.70
CA LYS A 11 -14.22 15.33 16.02
C LYS A 11 -13.26 16.34 15.38
N PHE A 12 -13.63 16.81 14.20
CA PHE A 12 -12.88 17.86 13.52
C PHE A 12 -12.85 19.15 14.34
N ILE A 13 -11.65 19.68 14.54
CA ILE A 13 -11.42 20.99 15.13
C ILE A 13 -11.79 22.06 14.10
N LYS A 14 -12.66 22.98 14.50
CA LYS A 14 -13.05 24.14 13.68
C LYS A 14 -12.05 25.27 13.81
N ASP A 15 -11.61 25.55 15.03
CA ASP A 15 -10.65 26.61 15.36
C ASP A 15 -9.70 26.09 16.44
N LEU A 16 -8.40 26.23 16.22
CA LEU A 16 -7.37 25.80 17.17
C LEU A 16 -7.26 26.71 18.39
N LYS A 17 -7.82 27.93 18.36
CA LYS A 17 -7.92 28.81 19.53
C LYS A 17 -8.83 28.27 20.63
N ASP A 18 -9.79 27.42 20.26
CA ASP A 18 -10.75 26.85 21.21
C ASP A 18 -10.16 25.66 21.99
N ILE A 19 -8.94 25.22 21.66
CA ILE A 19 -8.28 24.10 22.34
C ILE A 19 -7.59 24.62 23.60
N ILE A 20 -8.13 24.21 24.75
CA ILE A 20 -7.62 24.55 26.08
C ILE A 20 -6.61 23.50 26.57
N GLU A 21 -6.89 22.22 26.34
CA GLU A 21 -6.00 21.10 26.65
C GLU A 21 -5.55 20.43 25.35
N ALA A 22 -4.24 20.30 25.17
CA ALA A 22 -3.66 19.71 23.96
C ALA A 22 -4.00 18.20 23.89
N PRO A 23 -4.79 17.75 22.91
CA PRO A 23 -5.09 16.33 22.79
C PRO A 23 -3.92 15.60 22.13
N LYS A 24 -3.71 14.33 22.50
CA LYS A 24 -2.74 13.45 21.81
C LYS A 24 -3.14 13.13 20.37
N GLU A 25 -4.42 13.26 20.05
CA GLU A 25 -5.01 12.93 18.76
C GLU A 25 -5.90 14.09 18.28
N ILE A 26 -5.67 14.60 17.07
CA ILE A 26 -6.45 15.70 16.47
C ILE A 26 -6.96 15.37 15.07
N ALA A 27 -8.07 15.98 14.68
CA ALA A 27 -8.56 15.97 13.31
C ALA A 27 -8.75 17.39 12.76
N LEU A 28 -8.14 17.67 11.61
CA LEU A 28 -8.14 18.94 10.90
C LEU A 28 -8.79 18.77 9.52
N LYS A 29 -9.38 19.85 9.00
CA LYS A 29 -9.92 19.87 7.63
C LYS A 29 -9.64 21.21 6.93
N GLY A 30 -9.85 21.29 5.61
CA GLY A 30 -9.58 22.44 4.72
C GLY A 30 -10.16 23.81 5.08
N ASN A 31 -10.75 23.97 6.25
CA ASN A 31 -11.21 25.26 6.78
C ASN A 31 -11.00 25.40 8.30
N THR A 32 -10.13 24.58 8.90
CA THR A 32 -9.72 24.76 10.29
C THR A 32 -8.97 26.09 10.42
N GLN A 33 -9.42 26.93 11.37
CA GLN A 33 -8.86 28.26 11.60
C GLN A 33 -7.66 28.23 12.55
N HIS A 34 -6.81 29.24 12.43
CA HIS A 34 -5.64 29.48 13.30
C HIS A 34 -4.64 28.32 13.33
N LEU A 35 -4.32 27.74 12.17
CA LEU A 35 -3.36 26.64 11.99
C LEU A 35 -1.96 26.94 12.55
N GLU A 36 -1.59 28.22 12.66
CA GLU A 36 -0.34 28.64 13.31
C GLU A 36 -0.22 28.21 14.78
N TYR A 37 -1.36 27.95 15.47
CA TYR A 37 -1.38 27.47 16.85
C TYR A 37 -0.98 26.00 16.99
N LEU A 38 -0.89 25.23 15.89
CA LEU A 38 -0.46 23.82 15.93
C LEU A 38 0.92 23.66 16.59
N SER A 39 1.80 24.64 16.40
CA SER A 39 3.13 24.67 17.00
C SER A 39 3.14 24.72 18.53
N ASN A 40 2.02 25.07 19.17
CA ASN A 40 1.87 25.13 20.62
C ASN A 40 1.56 23.76 21.25
N PHE A 41 1.20 22.75 20.45
CA PHE A 41 0.70 21.47 20.94
C PHE A 41 1.74 20.35 20.74
N ALA A 42 2.78 20.37 21.57
CA ALA A 42 3.91 19.42 21.48
C ALA A 42 3.53 17.95 21.75
N GLU A 43 2.41 17.70 22.41
CA GLU A 43 1.95 16.36 22.82
C GLU A 43 1.17 15.60 21.73
N ILE A 44 1.00 16.19 20.53
CA ILE A 44 0.25 15.55 19.44
C ILE A 44 1.04 14.37 18.88
N GLU A 45 0.50 13.16 19.03
CA GLU A 45 1.09 11.93 18.49
C GLU A 45 0.35 11.44 17.24
N ILE A 46 -0.95 11.74 17.10
CA ILE A 46 -1.80 11.26 16.01
C ILE A 46 -2.54 12.43 15.36
N VAL A 47 -2.43 12.56 14.04
CA VAL A 47 -3.07 13.64 13.29
C VAL A 47 -3.88 13.08 12.12
N TRP A 48 -5.11 13.54 12.01
CA TRP A 48 -6.00 13.30 10.87
C TRP A 48 -6.17 14.60 10.08
N ILE A 49 -5.99 14.53 8.77
CA ILE A 49 -5.97 15.68 7.87
C ILE A 49 -6.91 15.40 6.70
N TYR A 50 -7.93 16.23 6.50
CA TYR A 50 -8.94 16.09 5.43
C TYR A 50 -9.03 17.31 4.51
N SER A 51 -8.93 17.10 3.19
CA SER A 51 -9.23 18.14 2.18
C SER A 51 -8.32 19.37 2.24
N PHE A 52 -7.14 19.32 1.61
CA PHE A 52 -6.20 20.44 1.60
C PHE A 52 -5.54 20.69 0.24
N ASN A 53 -5.23 21.96 -0.03
CA ASN A 53 -4.36 22.37 -1.13
C ASN A 53 -2.87 22.40 -0.69
N GLN A 54 -1.94 22.63 -1.64
CA GLN A 54 -0.50 22.65 -1.37
C GLN A 54 -0.11 23.60 -0.22
N LYS A 55 -0.64 24.83 -0.22
CA LYS A 55 -0.28 25.85 0.78
C LYS A 55 -0.69 25.43 2.19
N GLU A 56 -1.88 24.86 2.34
CA GLU A 56 -2.38 24.41 3.64
C GLU A 56 -1.67 23.14 4.10
N PHE A 57 -1.41 22.21 3.17
CA PHE A 57 -0.60 21.03 3.45
C PHE A 57 0.76 21.43 4.00
N ASP A 58 1.49 22.32 3.33
CA ASP A 58 2.80 22.76 3.79
C ASP A 58 2.73 23.50 5.13
N LEU A 59 1.72 24.34 5.34
CA LEU A 59 1.52 25.02 6.63
C LEU A 59 1.35 24.02 7.78
N ILE A 60 0.50 23.01 7.60
CA ILE A 60 0.19 22.01 8.64
C ILE A 60 1.40 21.12 8.88
N ILE A 61 1.97 20.52 7.82
CA ILE A 61 3.09 19.59 7.93
C ILE A 61 4.32 20.27 8.54
N ASN A 62 4.53 21.57 8.27
CA ASN A 62 5.62 22.31 8.89
C ASN A 62 5.42 22.62 10.39
N SER A 63 4.20 22.47 10.91
CA SER A 63 3.81 22.86 12.27
C SER A 63 3.62 21.67 13.23
N ILE A 64 3.79 20.43 12.74
CA ILE A 64 3.58 19.19 13.51
C ILE A 64 4.78 18.25 13.37
N ASN A 65 4.92 17.28 14.29
CA ASN A 65 5.87 16.17 14.19
C ASN A 65 5.28 14.90 14.83
N PRO A 66 4.17 14.35 14.30
CA PRO A 66 3.44 13.26 14.93
C PRO A 66 4.11 11.91 14.68
N LYS A 67 3.75 10.89 15.50
CA LYS A 67 4.09 9.49 15.26
C LYS A 67 3.22 8.86 14.17
N THR A 68 1.94 9.24 14.12
CA THR A 68 0.97 8.70 13.17
C THR A 68 0.25 9.82 12.43
N LEU A 69 0.22 9.73 11.10
CA LEU A 69 -0.42 10.72 10.25
C LEU A 69 -1.37 10.06 9.24
N TYR A 70 -2.63 10.50 9.27
CA TYR A 70 -3.67 10.12 8.32
C TYR A 70 -4.02 11.34 7.47
N ILE A 71 -3.90 11.21 6.15
CA ILE A 71 -4.26 12.27 5.21
C ILE A 71 -5.24 11.73 4.18
N TYR A 72 -6.45 12.28 4.16
CA TYR A 72 -7.48 12.00 3.19
C TYR A 72 -7.77 13.21 2.32
N GLU A 73 -7.93 12.98 1.03
CA GLU A 73 -8.34 13.98 0.04
C GLU A 73 -7.36 15.18 -0.08
N MET A 74 -6.12 14.97 -0.51
CA MET A 74 -5.17 16.08 -0.72
C MET A 74 -5.00 16.40 -2.21
N ARG A 75 -4.88 17.69 -2.57
CA ARG A 75 -4.60 18.16 -3.94
C ARG A 75 -3.19 18.75 -4.03
N VAL A 76 -2.21 17.93 -3.66
CA VAL A 76 -0.81 18.31 -3.37
C VAL A 76 0.12 17.69 -4.42
N GLU A 77 0.98 18.51 -5.03
CA GLU A 77 1.94 18.05 -6.04
C GLU A 77 3.30 17.72 -5.42
N ASP A 78 3.75 18.56 -4.48
CA ASP A 78 5.00 18.38 -3.76
C ASP A 78 4.76 17.85 -2.34
N LEU A 79 5.31 16.67 -2.06
CA LEU A 79 5.23 16.01 -0.76
C LEU A 79 6.50 16.21 0.08
N SER A 80 7.45 17.03 -0.37
CA SER A 80 8.76 17.22 0.26
C SER A 80 8.69 17.71 1.71
N SER A 81 7.63 18.42 2.12
CA SER A 81 7.47 18.87 3.51
C SER A 81 7.38 17.71 4.51
N ILE A 82 6.98 16.50 4.08
CA ILE A 82 6.96 15.27 4.92
C ILE A 82 8.37 14.90 5.41
N GLU A 83 9.44 15.29 4.71
CA GLU A 83 10.83 15.02 5.09
C GLU A 83 11.21 15.58 6.47
N ARG A 84 10.42 16.53 6.99
CA ARG A 84 10.64 17.16 8.28
C ARG A 84 10.14 16.31 9.46
N LEU A 85 9.20 15.40 9.22
CA LEU A 85 8.54 14.62 10.27
C LEU A 85 9.47 13.49 10.75
N LYS A 86 10.38 13.79 11.67
CA LYS A 86 11.41 12.87 12.16
C LYS A 86 10.86 11.76 13.06
N ASP A 87 9.75 12.04 13.74
CA ASP A 87 9.14 11.09 14.68
C ASP A 87 8.06 10.23 14.02
N LEU A 88 7.82 10.44 12.72
CA LEU A 88 6.79 9.72 11.96
C LEU A 88 7.11 8.22 11.87
N GLU A 89 6.23 7.41 12.44
CA GLU A 89 6.28 5.95 12.44
C GLU A 89 5.28 5.35 11.45
N GLN A 90 4.10 5.97 11.31
CA GLN A 90 3.02 5.48 10.46
C GLN A 90 2.41 6.58 9.60
N LEU A 91 2.31 6.33 8.30
CA LEU A 91 1.77 7.28 7.34
C LEU A 91 0.72 6.63 6.42
N TYR A 92 -0.48 7.21 6.41
CA TYR A 92 -1.58 6.78 5.57
C TYR A 92 -2.01 7.94 4.69
N LEU A 93 -1.82 7.79 3.38
CA LEU A 93 -2.16 8.77 2.37
C LEU A 93 -3.25 8.21 1.46
N CYS A 94 -4.41 8.86 1.42
CA CYS A 94 -5.52 8.46 0.58
C CYS A 94 -6.01 9.62 -0.27
N TRP A 95 -6.18 9.36 -1.56
CA TRP A 95 -6.66 10.30 -2.57
C TRP A 95 -5.73 11.51 -2.75
N ASN A 96 -4.80 11.38 -3.71
CA ASN A 96 -4.03 12.51 -4.21
C ASN A 96 -3.96 12.48 -5.74
N PRO A 97 -4.71 13.32 -6.46
CA PRO A 97 -4.73 13.31 -7.91
C PRO A 97 -3.55 14.03 -8.56
N LYS A 98 -2.64 14.66 -7.79
CA LYS A 98 -1.60 15.55 -8.33
C LYS A 98 -0.18 15.00 -8.21
N ALA A 99 0.22 14.47 -7.04
CA ALA A 99 1.58 13.99 -6.83
C ALA A 99 1.97 12.90 -7.83
N ASN A 100 3.14 13.07 -8.45
CA ASN A 100 3.74 12.14 -9.40
C ASN A 100 5.06 11.53 -8.92
N LYS A 101 5.56 12.00 -7.77
CA LYS A 101 6.78 11.56 -7.12
C LYS A 101 6.55 11.53 -5.61
N LEU A 102 7.29 10.65 -4.94
CA LEU A 102 7.38 10.65 -3.48
C LEU A 102 8.53 11.57 -3.02
N TRP A 103 8.66 11.75 -1.71
CA TRP A 103 9.71 12.54 -1.07
C TRP A 103 10.95 11.69 -0.73
N ASP A 104 12.03 12.30 -0.23
CA ASP A 104 13.19 11.57 0.28
C ASP A 104 12.90 10.92 1.63
N MET A 105 12.51 9.64 1.62
CA MET A 105 12.15 8.91 2.85
C MET A 105 13.36 8.60 3.74
N SER A 106 14.60 8.80 3.29
CA SER A 106 15.78 8.74 4.18
C SER A 106 15.69 9.76 5.31
N LYS A 107 14.85 10.79 5.15
CA LYS A 107 14.60 11.83 6.14
C LYS A 107 13.63 11.39 7.24
N ASN A 108 12.95 10.26 7.12
CA ASN A 108 12.00 9.72 8.11
C ASN A 108 12.51 8.36 8.66
N PRO A 109 13.57 8.36 9.49
CA PRO A 109 14.24 7.11 9.93
C PRO A 109 13.35 6.18 10.76
N ASN A 110 12.29 6.74 11.36
CA ASN A 110 11.35 6.00 12.19
C ASN A 110 10.16 5.41 11.42
N LEU A 111 9.99 5.73 10.13
CA LEU A 111 8.83 5.29 9.35
C LEU A 111 8.85 3.76 9.16
N LYS A 112 7.86 3.08 9.77
CA LYS A 112 7.68 1.62 9.70
C LYS A 112 6.50 1.21 8.84
N HIS A 113 5.47 2.06 8.75
CA HIS A 113 4.23 1.77 8.03
C HIS A 113 3.91 2.86 7.01
N LEU A 114 3.75 2.47 5.75
CA LEU A 114 3.36 3.37 4.68
C LEU A 114 2.20 2.77 3.88
N SER A 115 1.08 3.49 3.82
CA SER A 115 -0.06 3.17 2.98
C SER A 115 -0.33 4.33 2.03
N ILE A 116 -0.34 4.06 0.72
CA ILE A 116 -0.65 5.03 -0.33
C ILE A 116 -1.78 4.48 -1.19
N GLU A 117 -2.91 5.20 -1.20
CA GLU A 117 -4.13 4.82 -1.89
C GLU A 117 -4.63 5.94 -2.80
N ASP A 118 -5.06 5.60 -4.01
CA ASP A 118 -5.68 6.50 -4.99
C ASP A 118 -4.79 7.69 -5.40
N PHE A 119 -3.53 7.37 -5.73
CA PHE A 119 -2.54 8.32 -6.27
C PHE A 119 -2.42 8.15 -7.80
N LYS A 120 -3.45 8.55 -8.55
CA LYS A 120 -3.55 8.24 -9.99
C LYS A 120 -2.39 8.70 -10.88
N ARG A 121 -1.57 9.66 -10.43
CA ARG A 121 -0.40 10.21 -11.15
C ARG A 121 0.95 9.68 -10.63
N LEU A 122 0.95 8.87 -9.57
CA LEU A 122 2.18 8.31 -9.02
C LEU A 122 2.65 7.12 -9.86
N ASN A 123 3.28 7.42 -10.99
CA ASN A 123 3.79 6.40 -11.91
C ASN A 123 5.18 5.87 -11.51
N HIS A 124 5.93 6.66 -10.75
CA HIS A 124 7.28 6.37 -10.30
C HIS A 124 7.33 6.26 -8.78
N ILE A 125 7.88 5.14 -8.29
CA ILE A 125 8.03 4.84 -6.86
C ILE A 125 9.50 4.74 -6.45
N ASP A 126 10.41 5.32 -7.24
CA ASP A 126 11.87 5.18 -7.09
C ASP A 126 12.36 5.55 -5.69
N ARG A 127 11.75 6.58 -5.09
CA ARG A 127 12.11 7.02 -3.73
C ARG A 127 11.87 5.99 -2.63
N LEU A 128 11.05 4.95 -2.86
CA LEU A 128 10.91 3.86 -1.90
C LEU A 128 12.24 3.16 -1.63
N GLU A 129 13.20 3.20 -2.56
CA GLU A 129 14.52 2.60 -2.38
C GLU A 129 15.28 3.15 -1.15
N SER A 130 14.95 4.38 -0.73
CA SER A 130 15.55 5.05 0.43
C SER A 130 14.92 4.66 1.77
N CYS A 131 13.77 3.96 1.76
CA CYS A 131 12.99 3.63 2.97
C CYS A 131 13.35 2.23 3.52
N TYR A 132 14.64 1.96 3.70
CA TYR A 132 15.12 0.62 4.12
C TYR A 132 14.62 0.17 5.50
N PHE A 133 14.08 1.07 6.32
CA PHE A 133 13.50 0.79 7.63
C PHE A 133 12.05 0.29 7.60
N LEU A 134 11.39 0.37 6.45
CA LEU A 134 9.97 0.09 6.31
C LEU A 134 9.67 -1.39 6.60
N GLN A 135 8.63 -1.63 7.39
CA GLN A 135 8.16 -2.97 7.76
C GLN A 135 6.87 -3.33 7.05
N GLU A 136 6.03 -2.33 6.73
CA GLU A 136 4.77 -2.56 6.05
C GLU A 136 4.54 -1.52 4.94
N LEU A 137 4.23 -2.01 3.74
CA LEU A 137 3.93 -1.20 2.57
C LEU A 137 2.59 -1.64 1.98
N ASN A 138 1.70 -0.69 1.77
CA ASN A 138 0.49 -0.87 0.99
C ASN A 138 0.44 0.16 -0.15
N LEU A 139 0.32 -0.31 -1.38
CA LEU A 139 0.09 0.52 -2.57
C LEU A 139 -1.22 0.10 -3.22
N ALA A 140 -2.15 1.04 -3.33
CA ALA A 140 -3.49 0.78 -3.82
C ALA A 140 -3.99 1.83 -4.82
N GLY A 141 -4.70 1.37 -5.85
CA GLY A 141 -5.62 2.24 -6.59
C GLY A 141 -6.87 2.55 -5.77
N GLY A 142 -7.61 3.61 -6.13
CA GLY A 142 -8.91 3.91 -5.54
C GLY A 142 -10.03 3.05 -6.12
N ILE A 143 -11.26 3.21 -5.63
CA ILE A 143 -12.42 2.40 -6.09
C ILE A 143 -12.64 2.51 -7.61
N TRP A 144 -12.37 3.69 -8.19
CA TRP A 144 -12.62 4.00 -9.59
C TRP A 144 -11.36 4.15 -10.44
N THR A 145 -10.19 4.00 -9.82
CA THR A 145 -8.90 4.45 -10.37
C THR A 145 -7.81 3.44 -10.07
N THR A 146 -7.36 2.71 -11.09
CA THR A 146 -6.20 1.83 -10.95
C THR A 146 -4.91 2.66 -10.82
N LEU A 147 -4.07 2.33 -9.85
CA LEU A 147 -2.74 2.90 -9.71
C LEU A 147 -1.82 2.28 -10.78
N ASN A 148 -1.29 3.08 -11.70
CA ASN A 148 -0.41 2.58 -12.76
C ASN A 148 1.03 2.95 -12.43
N ILE A 149 1.89 1.97 -12.20
CA ILE A 149 3.33 2.17 -11.95
C ILE A 149 4.16 1.52 -13.06
N ASP A 150 5.33 2.08 -13.34
CA ASP A 150 6.19 1.56 -14.38
C ASP A 150 6.80 0.21 -14.00
N THR A 151 7.30 0.08 -12.77
CA THR A 151 7.99 -1.11 -12.29
C THR A 151 7.94 -1.23 -10.77
N LEU A 152 8.16 -2.44 -10.25
CA LEU A 152 8.34 -2.72 -8.81
C LEU A 152 9.82 -2.71 -8.37
N GLU A 153 10.77 -2.44 -9.27
CA GLU A 153 12.22 -2.47 -8.99
C GLU A 153 12.63 -1.82 -7.65
N PRO A 154 12.14 -0.62 -7.28
CA PRO A 154 12.53 0.03 -6.02
C PRO A 154 12.22 -0.78 -4.76
N ILE A 155 11.18 -1.65 -4.81
CA ILE A 155 10.75 -2.46 -3.67
C ILE A 155 11.83 -3.46 -3.26
N LYS A 156 12.72 -3.90 -4.16
CA LYS A 156 13.75 -4.89 -3.83
C LYS A 156 14.72 -4.41 -2.74
N GLN A 157 14.81 -3.10 -2.49
CA GLN A 157 15.67 -2.53 -1.44
C GLN A 157 15.05 -2.57 -0.05
N LEU A 158 13.75 -2.87 0.07
CA LEU A 158 13.01 -2.87 1.33
C LEU A 158 13.25 -4.16 2.14
N GLN A 159 14.50 -4.45 2.49
CA GLN A 159 14.91 -5.74 3.08
C GLN A 159 14.31 -6.02 4.46
N ASN A 160 13.81 -4.99 5.17
CA ASN A 160 13.10 -5.13 6.44
C ASN A 160 11.59 -5.37 6.30
N LEU A 161 11.05 -5.34 5.07
CA LEU A 161 9.62 -5.45 4.83
C LEU A 161 9.08 -6.82 5.27
N LYS A 162 8.01 -6.79 6.06
CA LYS A 162 7.29 -7.94 6.60
C LYS A 162 5.93 -8.12 5.94
N VAL A 163 5.26 -7.02 5.58
CA VAL A 163 3.95 -7.05 4.94
C VAL A 163 3.97 -6.20 3.67
N LEU A 164 3.54 -6.79 2.56
CA LEU A 164 3.37 -6.09 1.30
C LEU A 164 1.95 -6.30 0.76
N GLY A 165 1.21 -5.21 0.58
CA GLY A 165 -0.09 -5.18 -0.09
C GLY A 165 -0.01 -4.42 -1.40
N LEU A 166 -0.35 -5.06 -2.52
CA LEU A 166 -0.51 -4.41 -3.82
C LEU A 166 -1.91 -4.74 -4.36
N SER A 167 -2.81 -3.75 -4.37
CA SER A 167 -4.20 -3.93 -4.77
C SER A 167 -4.64 -2.85 -5.76
N ASN A 168 -5.55 -3.20 -6.67
CA ASN A 168 -6.00 -2.32 -7.77
C ASN A 168 -4.88 -1.47 -8.40
N LEU A 169 -3.76 -2.13 -8.68
CA LEU A 169 -2.55 -1.53 -9.23
C LEU A 169 -2.25 -2.20 -10.56
N LYS A 170 -1.52 -1.56 -11.48
CA LYS A 170 -1.00 -2.17 -12.70
C LYS A 170 0.47 -1.83 -12.83
N VAL A 171 1.30 -2.85 -13.01
CA VAL A 171 2.74 -2.69 -13.29
C VAL A 171 2.96 -2.83 -14.79
N LYS A 172 3.63 -1.85 -15.41
CA LYS A 172 3.79 -1.77 -16.87
C LYS A 172 4.61 -2.92 -17.45
N ASP A 173 5.70 -3.30 -16.79
CA ASP A 173 6.55 -4.43 -17.19
C ASP A 173 5.92 -5.81 -16.90
N ASN A 174 4.81 -5.86 -16.14
CA ASN A 174 4.13 -7.07 -15.69
C ASN A 174 5.01 -8.05 -14.88
N SER A 175 6.05 -7.55 -14.20
CA SER A 175 6.97 -8.35 -13.41
C SER A 175 6.65 -8.27 -11.91
N LEU A 176 6.75 -9.41 -11.22
CA LEU A 176 6.81 -9.55 -9.76
C LEU A 176 8.22 -9.88 -9.27
N GLU A 177 9.20 -10.02 -10.17
CA GLU A 177 10.57 -10.41 -9.85
C GLU A 177 11.20 -9.60 -8.70
N PRO A 178 11.02 -8.26 -8.60
CA PRO A 178 11.61 -7.48 -7.52
C PRO A 178 11.17 -7.94 -6.13
N ILE A 179 9.94 -8.45 -5.98
CA ILE A 179 9.41 -8.97 -4.71
C ILE A 179 10.19 -10.21 -4.26
N SER A 180 10.74 -10.99 -5.21
CA SER A 180 11.48 -12.22 -4.91
C SER A 180 12.74 -11.99 -4.06
N HIS A 181 13.23 -10.75 -3.99
CA HIS A 181 14.37 -10.33 -3.19
C HIS A 181 14.02 -10.08 -1.71
N LEU A 182 12.74 -10.01 -1.35
CA LEU A 182 12.29 -9.72 0.02
C LEU A 182 12.29 -10.98 0.90
N LYS A 183 13.47 -11.49 1.24
CA LYS A 183 13.62 -12.78 1.96
C LYS A 183 13.01 -12.79 3.35
N GLY A 184 12.78 -11.62 3.94
CA GLY A 184 12.12 -11.44 5.24
C GLY A 184 10.59 -11.26 5.18
N LEU A 185 9.99 -11.30 3.99
CA LEU A 185 8.56 -11.03 3.80
C LEU A 185 7.70 -12.12 4.43
N MET A 186 6.76 -11.73 5.30
CA MET A 186 5.88 -12.66 6.03
C MET A 186 4.52 -12.78 5.36
N GLU A 187 3.93 -11.66 4.91
CA GLU A 187 2.63 -11.64 4.25
C GLU A 187 2.70 -10.85 2.95
N LEU A 188 2.15 -11.44 1.89
CA LEU A 188 2.04 -10.85 0.57
C LEU A 188 0.60 -10.93 0.07
N ASN A 189 0.00 -9.77 -0.14
CA ASN A 189 -1.34 -9.63 -0.71
C ASN A 189 -1.24 -8.98 -2.09
N LEU A 190 -1.75 -9.68 -3.11
CA LEU A 190 -1.69 -9.28 -4.52
C LEU A 190 -3.09 -9.41 -5.14
N SER A 191 -3.32 -8.73 -6.26
CA SER A 191 -4.44 -9.04 -7.15
C SER A 191 -4.02 -10.06 -8.23
N ASN A 192 -4.98 -10.85 -8.71
CA ASN A 192 -4.74 -11.92 -9.69
C ASN A 192 -4.60 -11.38 -11.13
N GLN A 193 -3.55 -10.60 -11.37
CA GLN A 193 -3.35 -9.86 -12.63
C GLN A 193 -2.02 -10.12 -13.33
N PHE A 194 -1.11 -10.87 -12.69
CA PHE A 194 0.19 -11.25 -13.23
C PHE A 194 0.13 -12.64 -13.86
N SER A 195 1.12 -13.04 -14.65
CA SER A 195 1.11 -14.37 -15.26
C SER A 195 1.16 -15.47 -14.19
N THR A 196 0.69 -16.69 -14.51
CA THR A 196 0.82 -17.84 -13.61
C THR A 196 2.29 -18.13 -13.25
N GLU A 197 3.21 -17.85 -14.17
CA GLU A 197 4.65 -18.06 -13.97
C GLU A 197 5.22 -17.11 -12.91
N GLU A 198 4.78 -15.84 -12.86
CA GLU A 198 5.20 -14.89 -11.83
C GLU A 198 4.82 -15.37 -10.41
N PHE A 199 3.59 -15.86 -10.25
CA PHE A 199 3.14 -16.41 -8.96
C PHE A 199 3.87 -17.71 -8.60
N ALA A 200 4.11 -18.59 -9.57
CA ALA A 200 4.89 -19.80 -9.36
C ALA A 200 6.34 -19.49 -8.97
N MET A 201 6.98 -18.52 -9.62
CA MET A 201 8.33 -18.04 -9.30
C MET A 201 8.41 -17.52 -7.87
N LEU A 202 7.48 -16.64 -7.46
CA LEU A 202 7.45 -16.15 -6.08
C LEU A 202 7.22 -17.27 -5.06
N SER A 203 6.34 -18.25 -5.36
CA SER A 203 6.08 -19.37 -4.45
C SER A 203 7.33 -20.19 -4.12
N VAL A 204 8.30 -20.24 -5.05
CA VAL A 204 9.59 -20.92 -4.86
C VAL A 204 10.60 -20.00 -4.18
N LYS A 205 10.64 -18.72 -4.57
CA LYS A 205 11.64 -17.75 -4.07
C LYS A 205 11.34 -17.25 -2.65
N LEU A 206 10.09 -17.36 -2.20
CA LEU A 206 9.57 -16.88 -0.92
C LEU A 206 8.77 -17.97 -0.17
N PRO A 207 9.38 -19.14 0.14
CA PRO A 207 8.66 -20.31 0.65
C PRO A 207 8.06 -20.13 2.05
N LYS A 208 8.49 -19.10 2.80
CA LYS A 208 7.98 -18.77 4.14
C LYS A 208 6.93 -17.65 4.14
N THR A 209 6.67 -17.04 2.99
CA THR A 209 5.71 -15.94 2.86
C THR A 209 4.32 -16.49 2.67
N LYS A 210 3.38 -16.01 3.48
CA LYS A 210 1.96 -16.28 3.33
C LYS A 210 1.42 -15.46 2.16
N CYS A 211 0.98 -16.15 1.12
CA CYS A 211 0.28 -15.56 -0.02
C CYS A 211 -0.81 -16.53 -0.50
N GLU A 212 -2.02 -16.01 -0.70
CA GLU A 212 -3.15 -16.82 -1.16
C GLU A 212 -2.89 -17.41 -2.56
N TYR A 213 -2.12 -16.70 -3.39
CA TYR A 213 -1.90 -17.02 -4.80
C TYR A 213 -0.63 -17.87 -5.06
N PHE A 214 0.02 -18.41 -4.04
CA PHE A 214 1.12 -19.38 -4.19
C PHE A 214 0.63 -20.81 -4.51
N HIS A 215 -0.47 -20.88 -5.26
CA HIS A 215 -1.15 -22.10 -5.68
C HIS A 215 -1.69 -21.91 -7.11
N PRO A 216 -1.95 -22.98 -7.88
CA PRO A 216 -2.47 -22.88 -9.24
C PRO A 216 -3.87 -22.25 -9.34
N TYR A 217 -4.65 -22.32 -8.26
CA TYR A 217 -6.00 -21.78 -8.16
C TYR A 217 -6.41 -21.62 -6.69
N VAL A 218 -7.45 -20.81 -6.45
CA VAL A 218 -8.05 -20.62 -5.13
C VAL A 218 -9.55 -20.90 -5.18
N LYS A 219 -10.10 -21.41 -4.08
CA LYS A 219 -11.54 -21.60 -3.93
C LYS A 219 -12.19 -20.34 -3.38
N LEU A 220 -13.17 -19.84 -4.09
CA LEU A 220 -13.92 -18.66 -3.70
C LEU A 220 -14.86 -19.01 -2.54
N LYS A 221 -14.89 -18.13 -1.54
CA LYS A 221 -15.89 -18.18 -0.47
C LYS A 221 -17.13 -17.48 -1.02
N ASP A 222 -18.31 -18.05 -0.78
CA ASP A 222 -19.60 -17.45 -1.16
C ASP A 222 -19.98 -17.55 -2.66
N VAL A 223 -19.65 -18.67 -3.30
CA VAL A 223 -20.16 -19.05 -4.63
C VAL A 223 -21.03 -20.31 -4.50
N PRO A 224 -22.24 -20.37 -5.10
CA PRO A 224 -23.07 -21.58 -5.10
C PRO A 224 -22.31 -22.81 -5.63
N THR A 225 -22.57 -23.99 -5.07
CA THR A 225 -21.81 -25.24 -5.32
C THR A 225 -21.82 -25.75 -6.76
N ASP A 226 -22.69 -25.22 -7.62
CA ASP A 226 -22.79 -25.59 -9.05
C ASP A 226 -22.27 -24.48 -10.00
N GLU A 227 -21.76 -23.38 -9.44
CA GLU A 227 -21.16 -22.28 -10.20
C GLU A 227 -19.63 -22.41 -10.27
N LYS A 228 -18.97 -21.43 -10.90
CA LYS A 228 -17.51 -21.39 -11.01
C LYS A 228 -16.88 -20.95 -9.69
N ASP A 229 -16.76 -21.88 -8.75
CA ASP A 229 -16.23 -21.67 -7.40
C ASP A 229 -14.69 -21.65 -7.31
N ILE A 230 -13.99 -21.85 -8.43
CA ILE A 230 -12.53 -21.82 -8.50
C ILE A 230 -12.05 -20.65 -9.36
N MET A 231 -11.17 -19.82 -8.82
CA MET A 231 -10.40 -18.83 -9.59
C MET A 231 -9.01 -19.39 -9.91
N VAL A 232 -8.72 -19.57 -11.20
CA VAL A 232 -7.37 -19.98 -11.62
C VAL A 232 -6.39 -18.81 -11.50
N ILE A 233 -5.22 -19.05 -10.91
CA ILE A 233 -4.20 -18.03 -10.71
C ILE A 233 -3.46 -17.76 -12.02
N GLY A 234 -3.47 -16.49 -12.42
CA GLY A 234 -2.84 -15.95 -13.61
C GLY A 234 -3.74 -14.97 -14.37
N LYS A 235 -3.10 -14.00 -15.02
CA LYS A 235 -3.72 -13.00 -15.89
C LYS A 235 -4.57 -13.68 -16.96
N ARG A 236 -5.83 -13.24 -17.07
CA ARG A 236 -6.82 -13.75 -18.04
C ARG A 236 -7.11 -15.26 -17.91
N LYS A 237 -6.85 -15.87 -16.76
CA LYS A 237 -7.23 -17.26 -16.50
C LYS A 237 -8.72 -17.37 -16.15
N PRO A 238 -9.36 -18.50 -16.47
CA PRO A 238 -10.79 -18.65 -16.27
C PRO A 238 -11.16 -18.89 -14.81
N PHE A 239 -12.42 -18.63 -14.48
CA PHE A 239 -13.08 -19.26 -13.36
C PHE A 239 -13.60 -20.65 -13.80
N LEU A 240 -13.48 -21.64 -12.92
CA LEU A 240 -13.84 -23.05 -13.16
C LEU A 240 -14.73 -23.58 -12.04
N ASN A 241 -15.44 -24.68 -12.30
CA ASN A 241 -16.18 -25.41 -11.26
C ASN A 241 -15.33 -26.56 -10.70
N SER A 242 -15.24 -26.67 -9.37
CA SER A 242 -14.40 -27.64 -8.67
C SER A 242 -14.78 -29.10 -8.92
N THR A 243 -16.03 -29.38 -9.28
CA THR A 243 -16.57 -30.73 -9.53
C THR A 243 -16.51 -31.10 -11.01
N ASN A 244 -16.89 -30.18 -11.90
CA ASN A 244 -17.08 -30.47 -13.33
C ASN A 244 -15.80 -30.26 -14.17
N ASP A 245 -14.90 -29.37 -13.75
CA ASP A 245 -13.70 -29.00 -14.53
C ASP A 245 -12.41 -29.69 -14.05
N ILE A 246 -12.51 -30.85 -13.37
CA ILE A 246 -11.37 -31.56 -12.76
C ILE A 246 -10.18 -31.74 -13.74
N LYS A 247 -10.44 -32.14 -14.99
CA LYS A 247 -9.37 -32.30 -16.00
C LYS A 247 -8.64 -30.99 -16.31
N LYS A 248 -9.35 -29.85 -16.31
CA LYS A 248 -8.73 -28.53 -16.51
C LYS A 248 -7.94 -28.10 -15.28
N LEU A 249 -8.44 -28.37 -14.08
CA LEU A 249 -7.74 -28.09 -12.82
C LEU A 249 -6.41 -28.85 -12.78
N GLN A 250 -6.41 -30.15 -13.06
CA GLN A 250 -5.19 -30.97 -13.15
C GLN A 250 -4.17 -30.42 -14.16
N LYS A 251 -4.64 -29.89 -15.31
CA LYS A 251 -3.77 -29.24 -16.29
C LYS A 251 -3.11 -27.98 -15.72
N TYR A 252 -3.85 -27.15 -14.98
CA TYR A 252 -3.29 -25.95 -14.34
C TYR A 252 -2.34 -26.29 -13.19
N GLU A 253 -2.62 -27.33 -12.40
CA GLU A 253 -1.68 -27.83 -11.39
C GLU A 253 -0.35 -28.27 -12.02
N LYS A 254 -0.42 -29.05 -13.12
CA LYS A 254 0.78 -29.51 -13.84
C LYS A 254 1.57 -28.32 -14.38
N GLN A 255 0.91 -27.37 -15.03
CA GLN A 255 1.53 -26.15 -15.54
C GLN A 255 2.21 -25.33 -14.43
N PHE A 256 1.55 -25.15 -13.28
CA PHE A 256 2.13 -24.41 -12.16
C PHE A 256 3.38 -25.09 -11.63
N LYS A 257 3.36 -26.43 -11.46
CA LYS A 257 4.54 -27.22 -11.06
C LYS A 257 5.68 -27.13 -12.09
N GLU A 258 5.37 -27.12 -13.39
CA GLU A 258 6.36 -26.93 -14.45
C GLU A 258 7.04 -25.56 -14.35
N PHE A 259 6.29 -24.50 -14.06
CA PHE A 259 6.89 -23.18 -13.80
C PHE A 259 7.74 -23.18 -12.54
N GLN A 260 7.26 -23.74 -11.42
CA GLN A 260 8.05 -23.81 -10.18
C GLN A 260 9.41 -24.48 -10.39
N LYS A 261 9.47 -25.58 -11.15
CA LYS A 261 10.73 -26.30 -11.46
C LYS A 261 11.79 -25.42 -12.12
N LYS A 262 11.42 -24.38 -12.86
CA LYS A 262 12.39 -23.45 -13.48
C LYS A 262 13.15 -22.60 -12.47
N TYR A 263 12.61 -22.44 -11.25
CA TYR A 263 13.11 -21.51 -10.25
C TYR A 263 13.64 -22.17 -8.98
N VAL A 264 13.55 -23.51 -8.89
CA VAL A 264 14.21 -24.28 -7.84
C VAL A 264 15.71 -24.12 -8.05
N VAL A 265 16.39 -23.53 -7.06
CA VAL A 265 17.84 -23.47 -7.05
C VAL A 265 18.34 -24.85 -6.62
N THR A 266 19.06 -25.55 -7.49
CA THR A 266 19.84 -26.76 -7.14
C THR A 266 20.88 -26.47 -6.09
#